data_AF-A0A2E0SR50-F1
#
_entry.id   AF-A0A2E0SR50-F1
#
_cell.length_a   1.000
_cell.length_b   1.000
_cell.length_c   1.000
_cell.angle_alpha   90.00
_cell.angle_beta   90.00
_cell.angle_gamma   90.00
#
_symmetry.space_group_name_H-M   'P 1'
#
loop_
_entity.id
_entity.type
_entity.pdbx_description
1 polymer ?
#
loop_
_entity_poly.entity_id
_entity_poly.type
_entity_poly.pdbx_seq_one_letter_code
_entity_poly.pdbx_strand_id
1 'polypeptide(L)' 'MATKLDRSDASGVLVTCTDCPYWFAFAWTDADAHDSACAHEERVHPGRNEASTKRAHFRAYAARHAV' A
#
# COMPACT_ATOMS: atom_id res chain seq x y z
N MET A 1 1.25 -6.49 8.52
CA MET A 1 1.92 -5.20 8.66
C MET A 1 0.88 -4.09 8.59
N ALA A 2 0.85 -3.18 9.56
CA ALA A 2 -0.01 -2.01 9.43
C ALA A 2 0.65 -0.94 8.53
N THR A 3 -0.16 -0.41 7.61
CA THR A 3 0.24 0.60 6.61
C THR A 3 -0.61 1.82 6.66
N LYS A 4 0.02 2.98 6.46
CA LYS A 4 -0.63 4.27 6.26
C LYS A 4 -0.31 4.78 4.84
N LEU A 5 -1.34 5.29 4.18
CA LEU A 5 -1.22 5.99 2.90
C LEU A 5 -1.49 7.47 3.13
N ASP A 6 -0.54 8.32 2.75
CA ASP A 6 -0.71 9.76 2.65
C ASP A 6 -0.83 10.12 1.17
N ARG A 7 -1.88 10.86 0.80
CA ARG A 7 -2.32 11.02 -0.59
C ARG A 7 -2.40 12.49 -0.96
N SER A 8 -1.92 12.81 -2.17
CA SER A 8 -2.13 14.08 -2.82
C SER A 8 -2.43 13.86 -4.30
N ASP A 9 -3.56 14.37 -4.77
CA ASP A 9 -3.93 14.29 -6.19
C ASP A 9 -2.91 15.00 -7.11
N ALA A 10 -2.15 15.95 -6.56
CA ALA A 10 -1.11 16.69 -7.28
C ALA A 10 0.27 16.03 -7.24
N SER A 11 0.55 15.23 -6.19
CA SER A 11 1.92 14.83 -5.86
C SER A 11 2.11 13.32 -5.70
N GLY A 12 1.06 12.50 -5.75
CA GLY A 12 1.13 11.04 -5.61
C GLY A 12 0.82 10.54 -4.20
N VAL A 13 1.34 9.36 -3.88
CA VAL A 13 1.03 8.59 -2.67
C VAL A 13 2.31 8.21 -1.94
N LEU A 14 2.39 8.57 -0.67
CA LEU A 14 3.43 8.10 0.25
C LEU A 14 2.87 6.97 1.10
N VAL A 15 3.47 5.78 1.00
CA VAL A 15 3.15 4.64 1.86
C VAL A 15 4.20 4.49 2.96
N THR A 16 3.75 4.29 4.19
CA THR A 16 4.61 4.03 5.34
C THR A 16 4.17 2.76 6.08
N CYS A 17 5.14 2.07 6.67
CA CYS A 17 4.92 0.93 7.54
C CYS A 17 4.96 1.40 9.00
N THR A 18 3.92 1.09 9.78
CA THR A 18 3.88 1.50 11.20
C THR A 18 4.81 0.67 12.08
N ASP A 19 5.18 -0.53 11.62
CA ASP A 19 6.04 -1.45 12.35
C ASP A 19 7.53 -1.26 11.99
N CYS A 20 7.84 -0.50 10.92
CA CYS A 20 9.18 -0.22 10.43
C CYS A 20 9.35 1.30 10.24
N PRO A 21 9.73 2.05 11.29
CA PRO A 21 9.68 3.52 11.30
C PRO A 21 10.61 4.19 10.26
N TYR A 22 11.60 3.46 9.77
CA TYR A 22 12.54 3.96 8.75
C TYR A 22 12.16 3.55 7.32
N TRP A 23 11.08 2.78 7.15
CA TRP A 23 10.64 2.35 5.84
C TRP A 23 9.48 3.20 5.33
N PHE A 24 9.65 3.72 4.12
CA PHE A 24 8.64 4.42 3.35
C PHE A 24 8.88 4.19 1.86
N ALA A 25 7.82 4.30 1.06
CA ALA A 25 7.92 4.27 -0.39
C ALA A 25 6.97 5.30 -1.00
N PHE A 26 7.42 5.90 -2.10
CA PHE A 26 6.62 6.83 -2.90
C PHE A 26 6.11 6.13 -4.16
N ALA A 27 4.88 6.45 -4.56
CA ALA A 27 4.24 5.92 -5.75
C ALA A 27 3.34 6.98 -6.39
N TRP A 28 3.16 6.94 -7.71
CA TRP A 28 2.26 7.85 -8.41
C TRP A 28 0.80 7.44 -8.31
N THR A 29 0.52 6.14 -8.11
CA THR A 29 -0.83 5.61 -8.02
C THR A 29 -1.05 4.84 -6.73
N ASP A 30 -2.30 4.78 -6.26
CA ASP A 30 -2.69 3.94 -5.13
C ASP A 30 -2.35 2.46 -5.38
N ALA A 31 -2.45 1.99 -6.64
CA ALA A 31 -2.09 0.63 -7.01
C ALA A 31 -0.61 0.34 -6.76
N ASP A 32 0.28 1.22 -7.22
CA ASP A 32 1.73 1.08 -7.05
C ASP A 32 2.14 1.22 -5.58
N ALA A 33 1.43 2.06 -4.80
CA ALA A 33 1.63 2.19 -3.37
C ALA A 33 1.30 0.88 -2.63
N HIS A 34 0.18 0.23 -3.01
CA HIS A 34 -0.19 -1.09 -2.49
C HIS A 34 0.82 -2.18 -2.87
N ASP A 35 1.37 -2.14 -4.09
CA ASP A 35 2.38 -3.08 -4.55
C ASP A 35 3.68 -2.93 -3.75
N SER A 36 4.09 -1.69 -3.48
CA SER A 36 5.25 -1.38 -2.64
C SER A 36 5.08 -1.89 -1.20
N ALA A 37 3.88 -1.73 -0.63
CA ALA A 37 3.55 -2.27 0.68
C ALA A 37 3.59 -3.81 0.71
N CYS A 38 3.06 -4.48 -0.30
CA CYS A 38 3.10 -5.94 -0.38
C CYS A 38 4.54 -6.46 -0.46
N ALA A 39 5.38 -5.84 -1.30
CA ALA A 39 6.78 -6.22 -1.43
C ALA A 39 7.57 -6.01 -0.13
N HIS A 40 7.24 -4.98 0.66
CA HIS A 40 7.82 -4.78 1.98
C HIS A 40 7.33 -5.83 3.00
N GLU A 41 6.02 -6.11 3.03
CA GLU A 41 5.43 -7.13 3.90
C GLU A 41 6.08 -8.51 3.65
N GLU A 42 6.22 -8.91 2.38
CA GLU A 42 6.83 -10.19 2.00
C GLU A 42 8.28 -10.34 2.49
N ARG A 43 9.06 -9.25 2.43
CA ARG A 43 10.50 -9.27 2.77
C ARG A 43 10.76 -9.15 4.27
N VAL A 44 9.97 -8.34 4.97
CA VAL A 44 10.29 -7.87 6.33
C VAL A 44 9.31 -8.40 7.38
N HIS A 45 8.11 -8.83 6.97
CA HIS A 45 7.06 -9.30 7.87
C HIS A 45 6.55 -10.70 7.46
N PRO A 46 7.41 -11.74 7.49
CA PRO A 46 7.03 -13.08 7.07
C PRO A 46 5.84 -13.60 7.88
N GLY A 47 4.86 -14.19 7.17
CA GLY A 47 3.63 -14.73 7.76
C GLY A 47 2.53 -13.70 7.99
N ARG A 48 2.77 -12.40 7.76
CA ARG A 48 1.74 -11.36 7.77
C ARG A 48 1.14 -11.18 6.37
N ASN A 49 -0.13 -10.76 6.32
CA ASN A 49 -0.88 -10.64 5.08
C ASN A 49 -1.80 -9.41 5.02
N GLU A 50 -1.69 -8.49 5.98
CA GLU A 50 -2.57 -7.32 6.02
C GLU A 50 -2.39 -6.40 4.80
N ALA A 51 -1.16 -6.23 4.29
CA ALA A 51 -0.91 -5.40 3.10
C ALA A 51 -1.52 -6.04 1.85
N SER A 52 -1.34 -7.36 1.69
CA SER A 52 -1.96 -8.11 0.58
C SER A 52 -3.49 -8.08 0.63
N THR A 53 -4.09 -8.17 1.83
CA THR A 53 -5.54 -8.08 2.03
C THR A 53 -6.07 -6.70 1.66
N LYS A 54 -5.40 -5.62 2.11
CA LYS A 54 -5.76 -4.24 1.74
C LYS A 54 -5.69 -4.01 0.23
N ARG A 55 -4.65 -4.55 -0.44
CA ARG A 55 -4.52 -4.47 -1.91
C ARG A 55 -5.68 -5.16 -2.62
N ALA A 56 -6.10 -6.34 -2.15
CA ALA A 56 -7.25 -7.04 -2.72
C ALA A 56 -8.54 -6.22 -2.58
N HIS A 57 -8.76 -5.61 -1.42
CA HIS A 57 -9.91 -4.72 -1.19
C HIS A 57 -9.87 -3.49 -2.10
N PHE A 58 -8.71 -2.85 -2.26
CA PHE A 58 -8.53 -1.73 -3.18
C PHE A 58 -8.89 -2.12 -4.61
N ARG A 59 -8.38 -3.26 -5.10
CA ARG A 59 -8.69 -3.77 -6.45
C ARG A 59 -10.19 -3.99 -6.65
N ALA A 60 -10.85 -4.60 -5.67
CA ALA A 60 -12.30 -4.82 -5.71
C ALA A 60 -13.08 -3.49 -5.71
N TYR A 61 -12.64 -2.50 -4.94
CA TYR A 61 -13.22 -1.16 -4.94
C TYR A 61 -13.05 -0.46 -6.28
N ALA A 62 -11.82 -0.42 -6.81
CA ALA A 62 -11.51 0.20 -8.09
C ALA A 62 -12.32 -0.42 -9.24
N ALA A 63 -12.43 -1.75 -9.27
CA ALA A 63 -13.24 -2.44 -10.29
C ALA A 63 -14.73 -2.07 -10.25
N ARG A 64 -15.28 -1.73 -9.07
CA ARG A 64 -16.68 -1.32 -8.92
C ARG A 64 -16.94 0.13 -9.32
N HIS A 65 -15.90 0.96 -9.31
CA HIS A 65 -16.01 2.42 -9.53
C HIS A 65 -15.29 2.88 -10.80
N ALA A 66 -14.76 1.96 -11.60
CA ALA A 66 -14.34 2.23 -12.97
C ALA A 66 -15.60 2.40 -13.83
N VAL A 67 -16.03 3.64 -14.00
CA VAL A 67 -17.06 4.09 -14.96
C VAL A 67 -16.37 4.85 -16.08
#